data_AF-A0A2T9Z0H5-F1
#
_entry.id   AF-A0A2T9Z0H5-F1
#
_cell.length_a   1.000
_cell.length_b   1.000
_cell.length_c   1.000
_cell.angle_alpha   90.00
_cell.angle_beta   90.00
_cell.angle_gamma   90.00
#
_symmetry.space_group_name_H-M   'P 1'
#
loop_
_entity.id
_entity.type
_entity.pdbx_description
1 polymer ?
#
loop_
_entity_poly.entity_id
_entity_poly.type
_entity_poly.pdbx_seq_one_letter_code
_entity_poly.pdbx_strand_id
1 'polypeptide(L)'
;MIILEPNNLALQTCLENCFSSVKKEVVDITLVDFDNVLYHVSTPILTEKNLIWVSIKVPCFKELERYKVQEIIQKEYGQYLHPELKVEDDYSVTFQLDLDALPENSDELAKHFSLLKRNIFLAPFVQAFNYFDTKPEQPGEVMNLSYRDGEYLYIQAMEDRITVIFSTRFKDEMDRVFGKVFLQEFVDARRQSLVSNAPQVLYSTKEPPLEIRNFPEQNHGQDFSHITFILFPRHFKDEETKYKTVSQIQLFRNYLHYHIKCSKAYIHSRLRNRVVEFIKVLNRAKPDTSSQAEKKLASGRFFRQQRSSLS
;
A
#
# COMPACT_ATOMS: atom_id res chain seq x y z
N MET A 1 -12.65 -4.73 0.61
CA MET A 1 -11.88 -3.62 1.20
C MET A 1 -11.48 -2.67 0.07
N ILE A 2 -11.82 -1.39 0.16
CA ILE A 2 -11.50 -0.40 -0.89
C ILE A 2 -10.28 0.42 -0.47
N ILE A 3 -10.32 1.03 0.71
CA ILE A 3 -9.21 1.80 1.27
C ILE A 3 -8.36 0.84 2.13
N LEU A 4 -7.04 0.97 2.02
CA LEU A 4 -6.09 0.23 2.86
C LEU A 4 -6.02 0.90 4.24
N GLU A 5 -5.85 0.09 5.28
CA GLU A 5 -5.68 0.59 6.64
C GLU A 5 -4.20 0.91 6.94
N PRO A 6 -3.90 1.95 7.73
CA PRO A 6 -2.53 2.35 8.05
C PRO A 6 -1.86 1.50 9.14
N ASN A 7 -2.65 0.80 9.96
CA ASN A 7 -2.14 -0.10 10.99
C ASN A 7 -1.74 -1.45 10.39
N ASN A 8 -0.63 -2.00 10.88
CA ASN A 8 -0.25 -3.37 10.59
C ASN A 8 -1.07 -4.33 11.47
N LEU A 9 -2.11 -4.94 10.90
CA LEU A 9 -2.99 -5.86 11.63
C LEU A 9 -2.23 -7.05 12.22
N ALA A 10 -1.23 -7.59 11.51
CA ALA A 10 -0.46 -8.74 12.00
C ALA A 10 0.36 -8.39 13.25
N LEU A 11 1.00 -7.21 13.25
CA LEU A 11 1.75 -6.70 14.40
C LEU A 11 0.79 -6.41 15.57
N GLN A 12 -0.35 -5.78 15.29
CA GLN A 12 -1.36 -5.49 16.30
C GLN A 12 -1.83 -6.79 16.98
N THR A 13 -2.28 -7.78 16.21
CA THR A 13 -2.76 -9.05 16.74
C THR A 13 -1.64 -9.83 17.45
N CYS A 14 -0.40 -9.76 16.96
CA CYS A 14 0.75 -10.35 17.65
C CYS A 14 0.93 -9.75 19.05
N LEU A 15 0.88 -8.42 19.17
CA LEU A 15 1.04 -7.73 20.45
C LEU A 15 -0.16 -7.96 21.38
N GLU A 16 -1.39 -7.90 20.88
CA GLU A 16 -2.61 -8.22 21.63
C GLU A 16 -2.55 -9.64 22.23
N ASN A 17 -2.06 -10.62 21.46
CA ASN A 17 -1.85 -11.99 21.94
C ASN A 17 -0.75 -12.06 23.02
N CYS A 18 0.34 -11.29 22.87
CA CYS A 18 1.40 -11.22 23.88
C CYS A 18 0.90 -10.61 25.19
N PHE A 19 0.11 -9.53 25.11
CA PHE A 19 -0.40 -8.78 26.25
C PHE A 19 -1.48 -9.54 27.02
N SER A 20 -2.34 -10.28 26.31
CA SER A 20 -3.42 -11.07 26.91
C SER A 20 -2.97 -12.42 27.47
N SER A 21 -1.76 -12.88 27.13
CA SER A 21 -1.28 -14.20 27.56
C SER A 21 -0.97 -14.24 29.06
N VAL A 22 -1.65 -15.12 29.78
CA VAL A 22 -1.41 -15.37 31.23
C VAL A 22 -0.01 -15.95 31.47
N LYS A 23 0.52 -16.70 30.50
CA LYS A 23 1.87 -17.27 30.55
C LYS A 23 2.77 -16.46 29.63
N LYS A 24 3.89 -15.99 30.17
CA LYS A 24 4.94 -15.32 29.40
C LYS A 24 5.69 -16.35 28.56
N GLU A 25 5.22 -16.50 27.32
CA GLU A 25 5.83 -17.37 26.33
C GLU A 25 6.98 -16.63 25.62
N VAL A 26 7.97 -17.40 25.16
CA VAL A 26 9.07 -16.85 24.37
C VAL A 26 8.51 -16.59 22.97
N VAL A 27 8.66 -15.36 22.50
CA VAL A 27 8.22 -14.94 21.17
C VAL A 27 9.46 -14.73 20.30
N ASP A 28 9.37 -15.13 19.03
CA ASP A 28 10.36 -14.88 17.99
C ASP A 28 9.62 -14.91 16.64
N ILE A 29 9.16 -13.74 16.21
CA ILE A 29 8.29 -13.60 15.04
C ILE A 29 8.77 -12.44 14.18
N THR A 30 9.07 -12.75 12.92
CA THR A 30 9.32 -11.74 11.88
C THR A 30 8.03 -11.49 11.08
N LEU A 31 7.63 -10.23 10.97
CA LEU A 31 6.47 -9.78 10.21
C LEU A 31 6.91 -8.84 9.08
N VAL A 32 6.13 -8.79 8.01
CA VAL A 32 6.40 -7.95 6.84
C VAL A 32 5.29 -6.93 6.63
N ASP A 33 5.66 -5.77 6.12
CA ASP A 33 4.74 -4.72 5.69
C ASP A 33 5.04 -4.32 4.23
N PHE A 34 4.22 -3.42 3.68
CA PHE A 34 4.50 -2.79 2.40
C PHE A 34 5.84 -2.04 2.42
N ASP A 35 6.37 -1.74 1.23
CA ASP A 35 7.61 -0.95 1.07
C ASP A 35 8.85 -1.64 1.67
N ASN A 36 8.81 -2.97 1.80
CA ASN A 36 9.88 -3.80 2.36
C ASN A 36 10.24 -3.44 3.82
N VAL A 37 9.28 -2.92 4.58
CA VAL A 37 9.42 -2.74 6.02
C VAL A 37 9.27 -4.11 6.70
N LEU A 38 10.16 -4.40 7.65
CA LEU A 38 10.11 -5.60 8.47
C LEU A 38 9.91 -5.22 9.92
N TYR A 39 9.14 -6.02 10.64
CA TYR A 39 9.07 -5.98 12.08
C TYR A 39 9.60 -7.29 12.65
N HIS A 40 10.17 -7.21 13.84
CA HIS A 40 10.58 -8.38 14.60
C HIS A 40 10.12 -8.21 16.04
N VAL A 41 9.31 -9.17 16.48
CA VAL A 41 8.83 -9.24 17.86
C VAL A 41 9.53 -10.42 18.51
N SER A 42 10.36 -10.16 19.49
CA SER A 42 11.22 -11.20 20.09
C SER A 42 11.35 -11.08 21.60
N THR A 43 11.66 -12.19 22.26
CA THR A 43 12.08 -12.25 23.67
C THR A 43 13.60 -12.49 23.69
N PRO A 44 14.42 -11.43 23.73
CA PRO A 44 15.87 -11.53 23.54
C PRO A 44 16.57 -12.26 24.70
N ILE A 45 16.07 -12.07 25.91
CA ILE A 45 16.65 -12.60 27.15
C ILE A 45 15.72 -13.68 27.69
N LEU A 46 16.11 -14.95 27.52
CA LEU A 46 15.27 -16.11 27.90
C LEU A 46 14.97 -16.20 29.40
N THR A 47 15.79 -15.54 30.23
CA THR A 47 15.57 -15.43 31.69
C THR A 47 14.53 -14.38 32.05
N GLU A 48 14.28 -13.40 31.18
CA GLU A 48 13.38 -12.26 31.40
C GLU A 48 12.24 -12.29 30.38
N LYS A 49 11.39 -13.32 30.48
CA LYS A 49 10.27 -13.54 29.54
C LYS A 49 9.19 -12.45 29.58
N ASN A 50 9.24 -11.55 30.55
CA ASN A 50 8.37 -10.38 30.63
C ASN A 50 8.80 -9.26 29.69
N LEU A 51 10.06 -9.23 29.26
CA LEU A 51 10.56 -8.22 28.36
C LEU A 51 10.49 -8.71 26.92
N ILE A 52 9.74 -7.98 26.10
CA ILE A 52 9.69 -8.22 24.65
C ILE A 52 10.30 -7.03 23.92
N TRP A 53 11.00 -7.32 22.84
CA TRP A 53 11.50 -6.33 21.90
C TRP A 53 10.59 -6.26 20.68
N VAL A 54 10.32 -5.04 20.25
CA VAL A 54 9.66 -4.74 18.98
C VAL A 54 10.64 -3.94 18.15
N SER A 55 11.26 -4.58 17.17
CA SER A 55 12.21 -3.96 16.25
C SER A 55 11.54 -3.68 14.90
N ILE A 56 11.90 -2.56 14.27
CA ILE A 56 11.47 -2.22 12.91
C ILE A 56 12.67 -1.93 12.03
N LYS A 57 12.66 -2.49 10.81
CA LYS A 57 13.62 -2.21 9.75
C LYS A 57 12.95 -1.39 8.66
N VAL A 58 13.48 -0.20 8.41
CA VAL A 58 13.01 0.71 7.37
C VAL A 58 14.14 0.96 6.36
N PRO A 59 13.95 0.64 5.06
CA PRO A 59 15.02 0.77 4.07
C PRO A 59 15.66 2.18 3.98
N CYS A 60 14.84 3.24 4.02
CA CYS A 60 15.28 4.62 3.90
C CYS A 60 15.51 5.33 5.26
N PHE A 61 15.79 4.58 6.33
CA PHE A 61 15.88 5.17 7.69
C PHE A 61 16.93 6.29 7.80
N LYS A 62 18.09 6.13 7.15
CA LYS A 62 19.16 7.17 7.14
C LYS A 62 18.73 8.49 6.51
N GLU A 63 17.79 8.46 5.56
CA GLU A 63 17.23 9.66 4.95
C GLU A 63 16.22 10.31 5.90
N LEU A 64 15.40 9.50 6.57
CA LEU A 64 14.46 9.94 7.61
C LEU A 64 15.16 10.59 8.81
N GLU A 65 16.39 10.16 9.14
CA GLU A 65 17.22 10.83 10.16
C GLU A 65 17.50 12.29 9.81
N ARG A 66 17.72 12.62 8.53
CA ARG A 66 17.90 14.01 8.08
C ARG A 66 16.64 14.86 8.29
N TYR A 67 15.48 14.21 8.34
CA TYR A 67 14.17 14.83 8.55
C TYR A 67 13.69 14.72 10.00
N LYS A 68 14.62 14.51 10.94
CA LYS A 68 14.38 14.51 12.40
C LYS A 68 13.40 13.44 12.87
N VAL A 69 13.42 12.26 12.24
CA VAL A 69 12.58 11.12 12.67
C VAL A 69 12.79 10.74 14.14
N GLN A 70 14.00 10.92 14.68
CA GLN A 70 14.31 10.65 16.08
C GLN A 70 13.48 11.50 17.05
N GLU A 71 13.16 12.76 16.71
CA GLU A 71 12.29 13.61 17.55
C GLU A 71 10.87 13.05 17.62
N ILE A 72 10.36 12.50 16.52
CA ILE A 72 9.03 11.87 16.47
C ILE A 72 9.02 10.57 17.25
N ILE A 73 10.04 9.72 17.07
CA ILE A 73 10.15 8.47 17.81
C ILE A 73 10.25 8.74 19.31
N GLN A 74 11.07 9.72 19.72
CA GLN A 74 11.20 10.10 21.12
C GLN A 74 9.88 10.64 21.69
N LYS A 75 9.15 11.45 20.92
CA LYS A 75 7.86 12.01 21.34
C LYS A 75 6.79 10.94 21.49
N GLU A 76 6.68 10.01 20.54
CA GLU A 76 5.58 9.04 20.47
C GLU A 76 5.87 7.74 21.24
N TYR A 77 7.14 7.35 21.38
CA TYR A 77 7.57 6.06 21.91
C TYR A 77 8.70 6.15 22.93
N GLY A 78 9.09 7.35 23.37
CA GLY A 78 10.26 7.57 24.24
C GLY A 78 10.25 6.77 25.54
N GLN A 79 9.07 6.45 26.08
CA GLN A 79 8.94 5.60 27.28
C GLN A 79 9.35 4.13 27.07
N TYR A 80 9.45 3.69 25.81
CA TYR A 80 9.83 2.33 25.41
C TYR A 80 11.25 2.29 24.81
N LEU A 81 11.94 3.43 24.79
CA LEU A 81 13.33 3.56 24.40
C LEU A 81 14.17 3.65 25.67
N HIS A 82 14.84 2.55 26.06
CA HIS A 82 15.76 2.59 27.19
C HIS A 82 17.15 3.04 26.74
N PRO A 83 17.85 3.89 27.51
CA PRO A 83 19.20 4.36 27.15
C PRO A 83 20.22 3.22 26.95
N GLU A 84 20.04 2.11 27.65
CA GLU A 84 20.91 0.92 27.60
C GLU A 84 20.48 -0.09 26.51
N LEU A 85 19.32 0.14 25.88
CA LEU A 85 18.79 -0.74 24.84
C LEU A 85 19.62 -0.59 23.57
N LYS A 86 20.40 -1.62 23.24
CA LYS A 86 21.08 -1.71 21.95
C LYS A 86 20.03 -1.99 20.88
N VAL A 87 20.05 -1.19 19.81
CA VAL A 87 19.27 -1.49 18.60
C VAL A 87 19.67 -2.87 18.07
N GLU A 88 18.68 -3.70 17.78
CA GLU A 88 18.88 -5.02 17.23
C GLU A 88 19.65 -4.96 15.91
N ASP A 89 20.59 -5.89 15.71
CA ASP A 89 21.41 -5.91 14.51
C ASP A 89 20.52 -6.05 13.26
N ASP A 90 20.84 -5.30 12.20
CA ASP A 90 20.06 -5.20 10.95
C ASP A 90 18.68 -4.50 11.04
N TYR A 91 18.28 -3.97 12.20
CA TYR A 91 17.08 -3.15 12.37
C TYR A 91 17.41 -1.66 12.51
N SER A 92 16.38 -0.82 12.35
CA SER A 92 16.51 0.64 12.40
C SER A 92 16.26 1.18 13.80
N VAL A 93 15.24 0.64 14.49
CA VAL A 93 14.85 1.04 15.84
C VAL A 93 14.34 -0.19 16.58
N THR A 94 14.66 -0.30 17.86
CA THR A 94 14.15 -1.35 18.76
C THR A 94 13.49 -0.68 19.96
N PHE A 95 12.30 -1.16 20.31
CA PHE A 95 11.54 -0.77 21.48
C PHE A 95 11.47 -1.94 22.45
N GLN A 96 11.50 -1.68 23.75
CA GLN A 96 11.29 -2.71 24.75
C GLN A 96 9.95 -2.46 25.46
N LEU A 97 9.16 -3.52 25.60
CA LEU A 97 7.91 -3.53 26.33
C LEU A 97 8.03 -4.49 27.50
N ASP A 98 7.60 -4.04 28.68
CA ASP A 98 7.49 -4.88 29.87
C ASP A 98 6.05 -5.34 30.04
N LEU A 99 5.83 -6.65 29.91
CA LEU A 99 4.53 -7.29 30.07
C LEU A 99 3.97 -7.18 31.49
N ASP A 100 4.81 -6.91 32.50
CA ASP A 100 4.37 -6.68 33.89
C ASP A 100 3.91 -5.24 34.16
N ALA A 101 4.33 -4.29 33.32
CA ALA A 101 4.08 -2.86 33.49
C ALA A 101 3.28 -2.28 32.30
N LEU A 102 2.32 -3.05 31.78
CA LEU A 102 1.43 -2.60 30.72
C LEU A 102 0.45 -1.53 31.23
N PRO A 103 0.08 -0.55 30.39
CA PRO A 103 -0.96 0.42 30.74
C PRO A 103 -2.33 -0.28 30.86
N GLU A 104 -3.28 0.35 31.57
CA GLU A 104 -4.65 -0.17 31.72
C GLU A 104 -5.32 -0.47 30.37
N ASN A 105 -4.98 0.29 29.33
CA ASN A 105 -5.46 0.08 27.96
C ASN A 105 -4.37 -0.50 27.05
N SER A 106 -4.04 -1.78 27.25
CA SER A 106 -3.03 -2.50 26.46
C SER A 106 -3.40 -2.61 24.97
N ASP A 107 -4.70 -2.61 24.63
CA ASP A 107 -5.17 -2.71 23.25
C ASP A 107 -4.86 -1.44 22.46
N GLU A 108 -5.02 -0.26 23.08
CA GLU A 108 -4.58 1.00 22.48
C GLU A 108 -3.07 1.04 22.28
N LEU A 109 -2.30 0.45 23.20
CA LEU A 109 -0.86 0.33 23.05
C LEU A 109 -0.48 -0.55 21.84
N ALA A 110 -1.11 -1.71 21.70
CA ALA A 110 -0.89 -2.59 20.55
C ALA A 110 -1.21 -1.88 19.22
N LYS A 111 -2.31 -1.10 19.21
CA LYS A 111 -2.70 -0.28 18.06
C LYS A 111 -1.74 0.88 17.79
N HIS A 112 -1.15 1.47 18.82
CA HIS A 112 -0.14 2.53 18.67
C HIS A 112 1.15 1.99 18.04
N PHE A 113 1.57 0.80 18.46
CA PHE A 113 2.72 0.10 17.86
C PHE A 113 2.44 -0.40 16.44
N SER A 114 1.20 -0.78 16.12
CA SER A 114 0.84 -1.17 14.76
C SER A 114 0.90 -0.02 13.74
N LEU A 115 0.95 1.23 14.21
CA LEU A 115 1.13 2.44 13.39
C LEU A 115 2.61 2.89 13.26
N LEU A 116 3.57 2.09 13.73
CA LEU A 116 5.00 2.44 13.76
C LEU A 116 5.52 2.96 12.41
N LYS A 117 5.27 2.22 11.33
CA LYS A 117 5.67 2.64 9.98
C LYS A 117 5.10 4.01 9.64
N ARG A 118 3.81 4.23 9.86
CA ARG A 118 3.14 5.51 9.55
C ARG A 118 3.78 6.66 10.31
N ASN A 119 4.08 6.44 11.60
CA ASN A 119 4.67 7.44 12.48
C ASN A 119 6.13 7.74 12.12
N ILE A 120 6.90 6.75 11.67
CA ILE A 120 8.26 6.96 11.16
C ILE A 120 8.24 7.78 9.86
N PHE A 121 7.38 7.42 8.91
CA PHE A 121 7.24 8.15 7.64
C PHE A 121 6.52 9.51 7.77
N LEU A 122 6.04 9.87 8.97
CA LEU A 122 5.46 11.18 9.25
C LEU A 122 6.55 12.28 9.27
N ALA A 123 7.81 11.94 9.54
CA ALA A 123 8.94 12.88 9.69
C ALA A 123 9.02 14.00 8.64
N PRO A 124 9.13 13.71 7.33
CA PRO A 124 9.22 14.77 6.32
C PRO A 124 7.93 15.61 6.24
N PHE A 125 6.76 15.04 6.52
CA PHE A 125 5.50 15.80 6.51
C PHE A 125 5.47 16.82 7.65
N VAL A 126 5.97 16.47 8.85
CA VAL A 126 6.08 17.42 9.96
C VAL A 126 7.01 18.56 9.60
N GLN A 127 8.16 18.28 8.97
CA GLN A 127 9.05 19.35 8.50
C GLN A 127 8.37 20.24 7.46
N ALA A 128 7.62 19.65 6.52
CA ALA A 128 6.84 20.42 5.54
C ALA A 128 5.76 21.29 6.19
N PHE A 129 5.01 20.76 7.16
CA PHE A 129 3.98 21.52 7.88
C PHE A 129 4.60 22.65 8.71
N ASN A 130 5.67 22.37 9.44
CA ASN A 130 6.37 23.38 10.23
C ASN A 130 6.91 24.50 9.34
N TYR A 131 7.51 24.16 8.19
CA TYR A 131 7.98 25.14 7.22
C TYR A 131 6.82 25.96 6.66
N PHE A 132 5.72 25.33 6.27
CA PHE A 132 4.51 26.00 5.80
C PHE A 132 3.96 27.00 6.83
N ASP A 133 3.93 26.61 8.11
CA ASP A 133 3.43 27.44 9.20
C ASP A 133 4.29 28.71 9.44
N THR A 134 5.54 28.73 8.99
CA THR A 134 6.39 29.94 9.01
C THR A 134 5.98 31.00 7.98
N LYS A 135 5.04 30.69 7.08
CA LYS A 135 4.62 31.54 5.94
C LYS A 135 5.80 31.95 5.07
N PRO A 136 6.47 30.98 4.43
CA PRO A 136 7.70 31.23 3.69
C PRO A 136 7.42 31.99 2.39
N GLU A 137 8.25 32.96 2.05
CA GLU A 137 8.20 33.67 0.76
C GLU A 137 8.87 32.87 -0.38
N GLN A 138 9.67 31.85 -0.04
CA GLN A 138 10.38 31.00 -0.99
C GLN A 138 9.96 29.55 -0.85
N PRO A 139 10.07 28.73 -1.91
CA PRO A 139 9.88 27.30 -1.80
C PRO A 139 10.87 26.68 -0.81
N GLY A 140 10.38 25.77 0.04
CA GLY A 140 11.22 25.00 0.95
C GLY A 140 12.12 24.03 0.21
N GLU A 141 13.05 23.43 0.95
CA GLU A 141 13.88 22.34 0.45
C GLU A 141 13.00 21.16 0.02
N VAL A 142 13.36 20.54 -1.12
CA VAL A 142 12.72 19.32 -1.59
C VAL A 142 13.30 18.13 -0.80
N MET A 143 12.50 17.57 0.09
CA MET A 143 12.85 16.36 0.82
C MET A 143 12.65 15.14 -0.08
N ASN A 144 13.63 14.23 -0.15
CA ASN A 144 13.61 13.02 -0.96
C ASN A 144 13.71 11.78 -0.06
N LEU A 145 12.85 10.80 -0.30
CA LEU A 145 12.88 9.49 0.31
C LEU A 145 12.88 8.36 -0.74
N SER A 146 13.91 7.52 -0.73
CA SER A 146 13.98 6.25 -1.45
C SER A 146 13.23 5.15 -0.69
N TYR A 147 11.92 5.31 -0.53
CA TYR A 147 11.08 4.41 0.29
C TYR A 147 11.03 2.96 -0.23
N ARG A 148 11.36 2.74 -1.50
CA ARG A 148 11.46 1.42 -2.12
C ARG A 148 12.53 1.43 -3.20
N ASP A 149 13.14 0.28 -3.45
CA ASP A 149 14.15 0.16 -4.51
C ASP A 149 13.62 0.64 -5.88
N GLY A 150 14.27 1.66 -6.43
CA GLY A 150 13.90 2.30 -7.68
C GLY A 150 12.58 3.08 -7.65
N GLU A 151 12.04 3.44 -6.48
CA GLU A 151 10.90 4.35 -6.34
C GLU A 151 11.20 5.43 -5.29
N TYR A 152 10.76 6.66 -5.55
CA TYR A 152 11.10 7.83 -4.72
C TYR A 152 9.87 8.64 -4.34
N LEU A 153 9.89 9.23 -3.16
CA LEU A 153 8.89 10.14 -2.64
C LEU A 153 9.55 11.50 -2.39
N TYR A 154 9.01 12.54 -2.99
CA TYR A 154 9.46 13.92 -2.80
C TYR A 154 8.40 14.74 -2.10
N ILE A 155 8.80 15.59 -1.16
CA ILE A 155 7.89 16.49 -0.44
C ILE A 155 8.51 17.87 -0.43
N GLN A 156 7.74 18.86 -0.87
CA GLN A 156 8.13 20.27 -0.85
C GLN A 156 6.99 21.13 -0.34
N ALA A 157 7.28 21.98 0.65
CA ALA A 157 6.37 23.01 1.08
C ALA A 157 6.62 24.31 0.29
N MET A 158 5.54 24.97 -0.13
CA MET A 158 5.54 26.28 -0.79
C MET A 158 4.70 27.26 0.04
N GLU A 159 4.60 28.52 -0.40
CA GLU A 159 3.84 29.56 0.30
C GLU A 159 2.36 29.20 0.50
N ASP A 160 1.71 28.59 -0.51
CA ASP A 160 0.25 28.37 -0.53
C ASP A 160 -0.17 26.88 -0.51
N ARG A 161 0.80 25.96 -0.59
CA ARG A 161 0.55 24.52 -0.74
C ARG A 161 1.72 23.67 -0.27
N ILE A 162 1.45 22.38 -0.09
CA ILE A 162 2.47 21.34 0.05
C ILE A 162 2.32 20.37 -1.12
N THR A 163 3.41 20.14 -1.82
CA THR A 163 3.47 19.26 -2.99
C THR A 163 4.14 17.95 -2.61
N VAL A 164 3.49 16.83 -2.92
CA VAL A 164 3.99 15.47 -2.67
C VAL A 164 4.08 14.74 -4.01
N ILE A 165 5.26 14.30 -4.40
CA ILE A 165 5.52 13.67 -5.70
C ILE A 165 5.98 12.24 -5.50
N PHE A 166 5.25 11.28 -6.05
CA PHE A 166 5.68 9.89 -6.17
C PHE A 166 6.33 9.67 -7.53
N SER A 167 7.57 9.23 -7.55
CA SER A 167 8.23 8.67 -8.74
C SER A 167 8.21 7.15 -8.63
N THR A 168 7.20 6.52 -9.23
CA THR A 168 7.00 5.06 -9.18
C THR A 168 7.37 4.40 -10.51
N ARG A 169 7.70 3.10 -10.46
CA ARG A 169 8.03 2.29 -11.65
C ARG A 169 7.09 1.09 -11.75
N PHE A 170 6.48 0.94 -12.92
CA PHE A 170 5.68 -0.23 -13.24
C PHE A 170 6.58 -1.30 -13.89
N LYS A 171 6.77 -2.43 -13.20
CA LYS A 171 7.58 -3.54 -13.72
C LYS A 171 6.90 -4.30 -14.86
N ASP A 172 5.57 -4.38 -14.83
CA ASP A 172 4.74 -5.05 -15.84
C ASP A 172 4.13 -3.99 -16.78
N GLU A 173 4.25 -4.20 -18.09
CA GLU A 173 3.65 -3.31 -19.10
C GLU A 173 2.13 -3.23 -18.96
N MET A 174 1.46 -4.33 -18.59
CA MET A 174 0.03 -4.32 -18.31
C MET A 174 -0.30 -3.48 -17.09
N ASP A 175 0.52 -3.52 -16.04
CA ASP A 175 0.37 -2.63 -14.88
C ASP A 175 0.53 -1.16 -15.28
N ARG A 176 1.45 -0.84 -16.19
CA ARG A 176 1.62 0.51 -16.73
C ARG A 176 0.36 0.99 -17.46
N VAL A 177 -0.26 0.13 -18.26
CA VAL A 177 -1.51 0.46 -18.98
C VAL A 177 -2.67 0.67 -18.01
N PHE A 178 -2.89 -0.25 -17.05
CA PHE A 178 -3.91 -0.06 -16.02
C PHE A 178 -3.63 1.18 -15.17
N GLY A 179 -2.40 1.36 -14.71
CA GLY A 179 -1.97 2.50 -13.92
C GLY A 179 -2.24 3.83 -14.63
N LYS A 180 -1.97 3.91 -15.94
CA LYS A 180 -2.32 5.10 -16.74
C LYS A 180 -3.81 5.41 -16.70
N VAL A 181 -4.70 4.41 -16.82
CA VAL A 181 -6.16 4.62 -16.75
C VAL A 181 -6.55 5.09 -15.35
N PHE A 182 -6.07 4.43 -14.29
CA PHE A 182 -6.34 4.83 -12.91
C PHE A 182 -5.90 6.28 -12.64
N LEU A 183 -4.68 6.63 -13.03
CA LEU A 183 -4.11 7.94 -12.79
C LEU A 183 -4.80 9.04 -13.61
N GLN A 184 -5.25 8.73 -14.83
CA GLN A 184 -6.09 9.64 -15.60
C GLN A 184 -7.40 9.93 -14.88
N GLU A 185 -8.06 8.91 -14.32
CA GLU A 185 -9.27 9.10 -13.52
C GLU A 185 -9.00 9.94 -12.25
N PHE A 186 -7.84 9.77 -11.60
CA PHE A 186 -7.44 10.63 -10.48
C PHE A 186 -7.27 12.11 -10.87
N VAL A 187 -6.69 12.37 -12.04
CA VAL A 187 -6.54 13.73 -12.58
C VAL A 187 -7.92 14.34 -12.88
N ASP A 188 -8.81 13.56 -13.50
CA ASP A 188 -10.13 14.03 -13.93
C ASP A 188 -11.18 14.02 -12.80
N ALA A 189 -10.92 13.36 -11.67
CA ALA A 189 -11.86 13.25 -10.53
C ALA A 189 -12.36 14.61 -10.03
N ARG A 190 -11.51 15.65 -10.03
CA ARG A 190 -11.89 17.01 -9.60
C ARG A 190 -12.91 17.69 -10.53
N ARG A 191 -13.17 17.15 -11.72
CA ARG A 191 -14.26 17.63 -12.59
C ARG A 191 -15.64 17.30 -12.00
N GLN A 192 -15.71 16.34 -11.08
CA GLN A 192 -16.93 16.01 -10.36
C GLN A 192 -17.14 17.01 -9.22
N SER A 193 -18.31 17.64 -9.18
CA SER A 193 -18.64 18.68 -8.18
C SER A 193 -18.48 18.21 -6.74
N LEU A 194 -18.81 16.93 -6.48
CA LEU A 194 -18.70 16.28 -5.16
C LEU A 194 -17.26 16.21 -4.62
N VAL A 195 -16.26 16.25 -5.48
CA VAL A 195 -14.83 16.04 -5.13
C VAL A 195 -13.98 17.29 -5.48
N SER A 196 -14.64 18.42 -5.77
CA SER A 196 -13.99 19.68 -6.15
C SER A 196 -12.99 20.20 -5.10
N ASN A 197 -13.25 19.92 -3.82
CA ASN A 197 -12.43 20.32 -2.67
C ASN A 197 -11.28 19.36 -2.34
N ALA A 198 -11.11 18.25 -3.07
CA ALA A 198 -10.03 17.30 -2.83
C ALA A 198 -8.67 17.82 -3.32
N PRO A 199 -7.55 17.20 -2.89
CA PRO A 199 -6.22 17.46 -3.44
C PRO A 199 -6.19 17.39 -4.97
N GLN A 200 -5.43 18.29 -5.58
CA GLN A 200 -5.19 18.21 -7.01
C GLN A 200 -4.14 17.14 -7.29
N VAL A 201 -4.41 16.28 -8.28
CA VAL A 201 -3.48 15.26 -8.73
C VAL A 201 -3.02 15.60 -10.15
N LEU A 202 -1.72 15.54 -10.38
CA LEU A 202 -1.11 15.63 -11.70
C LEU A 202 -0.37 14.33 -11.99
N TYR A 203 -0.34 13.94 -13.26
CA TYR A 203 0.33 12.72 -13.71
C TYR A 203 1.16 12.99 -14.95
N SER A 204 2.43 12.58 -14.90
CA SER A 204 3.37 12.63 -16.03
C SER A 204 4.08 11.30 -16.19
N THR A 205 4.23 10.83 -17.42
CA THR A 205 4.88 9.55 -17.76
C THR A 205 6.26 9.68 -18.39
N LYS A 206 6.68 10.90 -18.71
CA LYS A 206 7.89 11.14 -19.52
C LYS A 206 8.83 12.12 -18.86
N GLU A 207 8.28 13.24 -18.38
CA GLU A 207 9.11 14.30 -17.82
C GLU A 207 8.86 14.43 -16.32
N PRO A 208 9.94 14.44 -15.51
CA PRO A 208 9.81 14.78 -14.10
C PRO A 208 9.30 16.22 -13.95
N PRO A 209 8.46 16.51 -12.93
CA PRO A 209 8.14 17.87 -12.52
C PRO A 209 9.41 18.70 -12.31
N LEU A 210 9.32 20.01 -12.54
CA LEU A 210 10.48 20.93 -12.50
C LEU A 210 11.18 20.92 -11.14
N GLU A 211 10.41 20.71 -10.08
CA GLU A 211 10.85 20.62 -8.69
C GLU A 211 11.85 19.50 -8.46
N ILE A 212 11.71 18.38 -9.18
CA ILE A 212 12.53 17.17 -8.98
C ILE A 212 13.49 16.88 -10.14
N ARG A 213 13.44 17.66 -11.24
CA ARG A 213 14.26 17.44 -12.44
C ARG A 213 15.77 17.45 -12.15
N ASN A 214 16.20 18.20 -11.14
CA ASN A 214 17.62 18.33 -10.79
C ASN A 214 18.17 17.14 -9.99
N PHE A 215 17.30 16.25 -9.49
CA PHE A 215 17.72 15.08 -8.71
C PHE A 215 18.38 14.03 -9.63
N PRO A 216 19.55 13.48 -9.24
CA PRO A 216 20.31 12.56 -10.09
C PRO A 216 19.49 11.32 -10.45
N GLU A 217 18.65 10.84 -9.53
CA GLU A 217 17.81 9.66 -9.73
C GLU A 217 16.79 9.86 -10.87
N GLN A 218 16.38 11.10 -11.13
CA GLN A 218 15.39 11.45 -12.16
C GLN A 218 16.01 11.59 -13.56
N ASN A 219 17.34 11.74 -13.67
CA ASN A 219 18.03 12.04 -14.93
C ASN A 219 18.41 10.80 -15.76
N HIS A 220 18.20 9.59 -15.24
CA HIS A 220 18.75 8.36 -15.82
C HIS A 220 17.89 7.66 -16.90
N GLY A 221 17.04 8.39 -17.63
CA GLY A 221 16.23 7.79 -18.71
C GLY A 221 15.33 6.64 -18.23
N GLN A 222 14.99 6.64 -16.94
CA GLN A 222 14.17 5.60 -16.34
C GLN A 222 12.70 5.87 -16.66
N ASP A 223 11.96 4.81 -16.99
CA ASP A 223 10.49 4.82 -17.17
C ASP A 223 9.79 5.07 -15.82
N PHE A 224 9.89 6.31 -15.32
CA PHE A 224 9.14 6.74 -14.15
C PHE A 224 7.75 7.22 -14.53
N SER A 225 6.82 6.94 -13.62
CA SER A 225 5.50 7.54 -13.59
C SER A 225 5.49 8.49 -12.40
N HIS A 226 5.41 9.80 -12.69
CA HIS A 226 5.37 10.84 -11.67
C HIS A 226 3.93 11.18 -11.34
N ILE A 227 3.54 10.97 -10.09
CA ILE A 227 2.23 11.35 -9.55
C ILE A 227 2.44 12.45 -8.55
N THR A 228 1.86 13.62 -8.80
CA THR A 228 2.00 14.80 -7.93
C THR A 228 0.67 15.08 -7.25
N PHE A 229 0.65 15.04 -5.92
CA PHE A 229 -0.45 15.52 -5.08
C PHE A 229 -0.14 16.94 -4.61
N ILE A 230 -1.07 17.86 -4.85
CA ILE A 230 -1.00 19.22 -4.35
C ILE A 230 -2.00 19.35 -3.20
N LEU A 231 -1.46 19.57 -2.01
CA LEU A 231 -2.21 19.76 -0.77
C LEU A 231 -2.34 21.25 -0.48
N PHE A 232 -3.56 21.73 -0.31
CA PHE A 232 -3.86 23.09 0.14
C PHE A 232 -4.12 23.11 1.65
N PRO A 233 -4.12 24.28 2.32
CA PRO A 233 -4.29 24.41 3.77
C PRO A 233 -5.49 23.64 4.35
N ARG A 234 -6.57 23.54 3.59
CA ARG A 234 -7.76 22.76 3.97
C ARG A 234 -7.49 21.26 4.20
N HIS A 235 -6.43 20.70 3.62
CA HIS A 235 -6.05 19.29 3.74
C HIS A 235 -5.10 19.02 4.92
N PHE A 236 -4.69 20.06 5.65
CA PHE A 236 -3.80 19.93 6.82
C PHE A 236 -4.09 21.01 7.89
N LYS A 237 -5.36 21.45 7.96
CA LYS A 237 -5.80 22.58 8.80
C LYS A 237 -5.67 22.34 10.32
N ASP A 238 -5.82 21.09 10.74
CA ASP A 238 -5.82 20.65 12.14
C ASP A 238 -5.14 19.27 12.24
N GLU A 239 -4.77 18.85 13.45
CA GLU A 239 -4.03 17.60 13.67
C GLU A 239 -4.79 16.34 13.23
N GLU A 240 -6.13 16.32 13.34
CA GLU A 240 -6.93 15.18 12.87
C GLU A 240 -6.91 15.10 11.34
N THR A 241 -7.06 16.25 10.67
CA THR A 241 -6.97 16.32 9.20
C THR A 241 -5.56 15.99 8.71
N LYS A 242 -4.50 16.52 9.37
CA LYS A 242 -3.10 16.17 9.08
C LYS A 242 -2.88 14.66 9.21
N TYR A 243 -3.38 14.06 10.28
CA TYR A 243 -3.27 12.62 10.51
C TYR A 243 -3.89 11.82 9.35
N LYS A 244 -5.14 12.13 8.99
CA LYS A 244 -5.85 11.45 7.89
C LYS A 244 -5.17 11.63 6.54
N THR A 245 -4.75 12.85 6.22
CA THR A 245 -4.08 13.17 4.95
C THR A 245 -2.76 12.42 4.82
N VAL A 246 -1.90 12.44 5.85
CA VAL A 246 -0.62 11.74 5.81
C VAL A 246 -0.83 10.23 5.67
N SER A 247 -1.74 9.66 6.46
CA SER A 247 -2.04 8.21 6.41
C SER A 247 -2.55 7.77 5.03
N GLN A 248 -3.41 8.57 4.37
CA GLN A 248 -3.89 8.26 3.02
C GLN A 248 -2.80 8.41 1.95
N ILE A 249 -1.99 9.47 2.04
CA ILE A 249 -0.92 9.74 1.07
C ILE A 249 0.15 8.66 1.15
N GLN A 250 0.60 8.28 2.34
CA GLN A 250 1.61 7.23 2.51
C GLN A 250 1.14 5.88 1.93
N LEU A 251 -0.17 5.60 1.98
CA LEU A 251 -0.74 4.37 1.43
C LEU A 251 -1.06 4.45 -0.07
N PHE A 252 -0.98 5.63 -0.71
CA PHE A 252 -1.43 5.83 -2.08
C PHE A 252 -0.81 4.84 -3.07
N ARG A 253 0.51 4.64 -3.02
CA ARG A 253 1.20 3.71 -3.92
C ARG A 253 0.70 2.28 -3.74
N ASN A 254 0.53 1.84 -2.49
CA ASN A 254 0.02 0.51 -2.18
C ASN A 254 -1.45 0.35 -2.60
N TYR A 255 -2.26 1.40 -2.41
CA TYR A 255 -3.63 1.49 -2.89
C TYR A 255 -3.70 1.34 -4.42
N LEU A 256 -2.87 2.08 -5.16
CA LEU A 256 -2.83 2.03 -6.62
C LEU A 256 -2.49 0.61 -7.11
N HIS A 257 -1.40 0.03 -6.60
CA HIS A 257 -0.98 -1.32 -7.01
C HIS A 257 -1.95 -2.42 -6.53
N TYR A 258 -2.65 -2.22 -5.42
CA TYR A 258 -3.70 -3.12 -4.95
C TYR A 258 -4.88 -3.12 -5.94
N HIS A 259 -5.38 -1.94 -6.30
CA HIS A 259 -6.54 -1.81 -7.20
C HIS A 259 -6.25 -2.21 -8.65
N ILE A 260 -5.02 -2.03 -9.12
CA ILE A 260 -4.58 -2.60 -10.40
C ILE A 260 -4.69 -4.13 -10.36
N LYS A 261 -4.19 -4.79 -9.31
CA LYS A 261 -4.29 -6.25 -9.16
C LYS A 261 -5.75 -6.71 -9.05
N CYS A 262 -6.59 -6.01 -8.28
CA CYS A 262 -8.01 -6.30 -8.19
C CYS A 262 -8.72 -6.16 -9.53
N SER A 263 -8.37 -5.15 -10.33
CA SER A 263 -8.92 -4.95 -11.68
C SER A 263 -8.53 -6.08 -12.63
N LYS A 264 -7.28 -6.54 -12.59
CA LYS A 264 -6.86 -7.74 -13.33
C LYS A 264 -7.69 -8.96 -12.93
N ALA A 265 -7.87 -9.21 -11.63
CA ALA A 265 -8.68 -10.32 -11.13
C ALA A 265 -10.15 -10.24 -11.59
N TYR A 266 -10.73 -9.03 -11.58
CA TYR A 266 -12.07 -8.79 -12.11
C TYR A 266 -12.18 -9.07 -13.61
N ILE A 267 -11.23 -8.59 -14.41
CA ILE A 267 -11.17 -8.88 -15.85
C ILE A 267 -11.04 -10.38 -16.10
N HIS A 268 -10.20 -11.11 -15.34
CA HIS A 268 -10.12 -12.57 -15.43
C HIS A 268 -11.46 -13.25 -15.15
N SER A 269 -12.21 -12.78 -14.15
CA SER A 269 -13.56 -13.30 -13.88
C SER A 269 -14.51 -13.10 -15.08
N ARG A 270 -14.49 -11.90 -15.68
CA ARG A 270 -15.30 -11.58 -16.87
C ARG A 270 -14.90 -12.43 -18.09
N LEU A 271 -13.61 -12.64 -18.30
CA LEU A 271 -13.09 -13.50 -19.37
C LEU A 271 -13.54 -14.95 -19.18
N ARG A 272 -13.46 -15.50 -17.96
CA ARG A 272 -13.96 -16.86 -17.67
C ARG A 272 -15.44 -17.00 -17.98
N ASN A 273 -16.26 -16.03 -17.57
CA ASN A 273 -17.70 -16.04 -17.86
C ASN A 273 -17.97 -16.03 -19.36
N ARG A 274 -17.25 -15.21 -20.13
CA ARG A 274 -17.37 -15.17 -21.58
C ARG A 274 -16.93 -16.48 -22.25
N VAL A 275 -15.85 -17.09 -21.78
CA VAL A 275 -15.39 -18.40 -22.30
C VAL A 275 -16.43 -19.49 -22.01
N VAL A 276 -17.06 -19.48 -20.83
CA VAL A 276 -18.17 -20.40 -20.50
C VAL A 276 -19.34 -20.21 -21.47
N GLU A 277 -19.68 -18.97 -21.85
CA GLU A 277 -20.70 -18.70 -22.87
C GLU A 277 -20.31 -19.27 -24.24
N PHE A 278 -19.06 -19.07 -24.67
CA PHE A 278 -18.59 -19.62 -25.95
C PHE A 278 -18.59 -21.15 -25.96
N ILE A 279 -18.21 -21.81 -24.86
CA ILE A 279 -18.28 -23.26 -24.71
C ILE A 279 -19.73 -23.74 -24.84
N LYS A 280 -20.71 -23.01 -24.27
CA LYS A 280 -22.13 -23.35 -24.43
C LYS A 280 -22.57 -23.27 -25.89
N VAL A 281 -22.16 -22.22 -26.62
CA VAL A 281 -22.45 -22.08 -28.05
C VAL A 281 -21.82 -23.22 -28.85
N LEU A 282 -20.56 -23.56 -28.57
CA LEU A 282 -19.85 -24.65 -29.23
C LEU A 282 -20.53 -26.00 -28.97
N ASN A 283 -20.93 -26.27 -27.72
CA ASN A 283 -21.64 -27.49 -27.37
C ASN A 283 -23.01 -27.59 -28.03
N ARG A 284 -23.73 -26.47 -28.23
CA ARG A 284 -24.98 -26.45 -29.02
C ARG A 284 -24.76 -26.71 -30.51
N ALA A 285 -23.58 -26.38 -31.03
CA ALA A 285 -23.23 -26.63 -32.42
C ALA A 285 -22.77 -28.08 -32.66
N LYS A 286 -22.52 -28.88 -31.61
CA LYS A 286 -22.22 -30.30 -31.78
C LYS A 286 -23.49 -31.01 -32.27
N PRO A 287 -23.40 -31.83 -33.33
CA PRO A 287 -24.54 -32.64 -33.76
C PRO A 287 -24.95 -33.57 -32.63
N ASP A 288 -26.25 -33.63 -32.34
CA ASP A 288 -26.81 -34.59 -31.38
C ASP A 288 -26.53 -36.02 -31.88
N THR A 289 -25.55 -36.69 -31.30
CA THR A 289 -25.29 -38.13 -31.55
C THR A 289 -26.47 -39.02 -31.14
N SER A 290 -27.41 -38.50 -30.36
CA SER A 290 -28.69 -39.15 -30.02
C SER A 290 -29.67 -39.22 -31.19
N SER A 291 -29.53 -38.40 -32.23
CA SER A 291 -30.36 -38.49 -33.44
C SER A 291 -29.97 -39.64 -34.38
N GLN A 292 -28.83 -40.30 -34.12
CA GLN A 292 -28.41 -41.55 -34.77
C GLN A 292 -28.76 -42.82 -33.97
N ALA A 293 -29.47 -42.71 -32.84
CA ALA A 293 -30.10 -43.88 -32.25
C ALA A 293 -31.28 -44.27 -33.15
N GLU A 294 -31.11 -45.33 -33.95
CA GLU A 294 -32.12 -45.83 -34.87
C GLU A 294 -33.48 -45.95 -34.17
N LYS A 295 -34.45 -45.11 -34.56
CA LYS A 295 -35.82 -45.21 -34.05
C LYS A 295 -36.39 -46.56 -34.49
N LYS A 296 -36.52 -47.50 -33.55
CA LYS A 296 -37.22 -48.78 -33.78
C LYS A 296 -38.71 -48.52 -33.95
N LEU A 297 -39.31 -49.16 -34.95
CA LEU A 297 -40.77 -49.25 -35.05
C LEU A 297 -41.31 -50.12 -33.91
N ALA A 298 -42.57 -49.95 -33.53
CA ALA A 298 -43.22 -50.72 -32.45
C ALA A 298 -43.16 -52.26 -32.64
N SER A 299 -42.86 -52.73 -33.86
CA SER A 299 -42.64 -54.15 -34.20
C SER A 299 -41.20 -54.64 -33.98
N GLY A 300 -40.30 -53.81 -33.44
CA GLY A 300 -38.93 -54.18 -33.10
C GLY A 300 -37.92 -54.16 -34.27
N ARG A 301 -38.33 -53.77 -35.49
CA ARG A 301 -37.43 -53.60 -36.65
C ARG A 301 -37.00 -52.15 -36.83
N PHE A 302 -35.76 -51.95 -37.28
CA PHE A 302 -35.14 -50.64 -37.52
C PHE A 302 -35.67 -49.98 -38.80
N PHE A 303 -35.95 -48.66 -38.73
CA PHE A 303 -36.43 -47.89 -39.87
C PHE A 303 -35.27 -47.54 -40.83
N ARG A 304 -35.18 -48.21 -41.99
CA ARG A 304 -34.26 -47.83 -43.07
C ARG A 304 -34.94 -46.86 -44.02
N GLN A 305 -34.48 -45.61 -44.05
CA GLN A 305 -34.90 -44.62 -45.04
C GLN A 305 -34.27 -44.99 -46.40
N GLN A 306 -35.06 -45.48 -47.36
CA GLN A 306 -34.58 -45.69 -48.72
C GLN A 306 -34.29 -44.32 -49.37
N ARG A 307 -33.02 -44.04 -49.65
CA ARG A 307 -32.63 -42.92 -50.53
C ARG A 307 -32.94 -43.34 -51.95
N SER A 308 -33.93 -42.70 -52.59
CA SER A 308 -34.16 -42.83 -54.03
C SER A 308 -32.98 -42.20 -54.77
N SER A 309 -32.19 -43.01 -55.47
CA SER A 309 -31.22 -42.54 -56.46
C SER A 309 -31.99 -41.94 -57.64
N LEU A 310 -31.97 -40.61 -57.76
CA LEU A 310 -32.37 -39.92 -58.98
C LEU A 310 -31.22 -40.07 -59.99
N SER A 311 -31.49 -40.81 -61.06
CA SER A 311 -30.79 -40.74 -62.35
C SER A 311 -31.65 -39.97 -63.33
#